data_AF-A0A7J8M744-F1
#
_entry.id   AF-A0A7J8M744-F1
#
_cell.length_a   1.000
_cell.length_b   1.000
_cell.length_c   1.000
_cell.angle_alpha   90.00
_cell.angle_beta   90.00
_cell.angle_gamma   90.00
#
_symmetry.space_group_name_H-M   'P 1'
#
loop_
_entity.id
_entity.type
_entity.pdbx_description
1 polymer ?
#
loop_
_entity_poly.entity_id
_entity_poly.type
_entity_poly.pdbx_seq_one_letter_code
_entity_poly.pdbx_strand_id
1 'polypeptide(L)'
;MPKIITKNPASHHGSVLGFGLDPTTKKYKVVEVSYKGVTCRTLPRRVAISSMRGPPLTAAYASSSIESEVYILTVGSPTWRNLGRFPFRFMWQKSQVLVHDKLHWIYYPDTINATDLIMSFDLANEQFIEVPRPDFISSDRRFRELVVLRGCLSAVSSDNEGLEIWVMKEYDVRESWIKEFSIGTYVPRILQPNDQCESSNNSRFYLPKRSIRVLCQLRSGGILLEYRNKALVIYDPHCRIFHDLQVTFAGISTYFRIVVHVASLNWIETT
;
A
#
# COMPACT_ATOMS: atom_id res chain seq x y z
N MET A 1 29.17 10.25 -3.44
CA MET A 1 29.49 9.17 -2.48
C MET A 1 28.46 9.18 -1.35
N PRO A 2 27.97 8.01 -0.89
CA PRO A 2 27.00 7.93 0.21
C PRO A 2 27.59 8.48 1.50
N LYS A 3 26.81 9.26 2.26
CA LYS A 3 27.25 9.75 3.59
C LYS A 3 26.85 8.75 4.66
N ILE A 4 27.78 8.42 5.56
CA ILE A 4 27.52 7.58 6.74
C ILE A 4 26.96 8.46 7.85
N ILE A 5 25.83 8.08 8.44
CA ILE A 5 25.12 8.90 9.42
C ILE A 5 24.67 8.03 10.61
N THR A 6 24.90 8.52 11.82
CA THR A 6 24.21 8.08 13.04
C THR A 6 22.88 8.82 13.13
N LYS A 7 21.77 8.13 12.84
CA LYS A 7 20.47 8.78 12.71
C LYS A 7 19.92 9.21 14.08
N ASN A 8 19.60 10.50 14.24
CA ASN A 8 18.90 11.03 15.41
C ASN A 8 17.37 10.95 15.16
N PRO A 9 16.59 10.20 15.97
CA PRO A 9 15.18 9.91 15.67
C PRO A 9 14.20 11.12 15.75
N ALA A 10 14.65 12.30 16.18
CA ALA A 10 13.77 13.40 16.57
C ALA A 10 13.31 14.37 15.44
N SER A 11 13.78 14.26 14.19
CA SER A 11 13.57 15.29 13.16
C SER A 11 12.64 14.92 11.99
N HIS A 12 12.08 13.71 11.94
CA HIS A 12 11.29 13.22 10.80
C HIS A 12 9.82 13.00 11.18
N HIS A 13 8.90 13.67 10.46
CA HIS A 13 7.46 13.61 10.71
C HIS A 13 6.75 12.42 10.02
N GLY A 14 7.48 11.61 9.24
CA GLY A 14 7.01 10.34 8.69
C GLY A 14 8.07 9.66 7.81
N SER A 15 8.04 8.33 7.74
CA SER A 15 8.87 7.54 6.82
C SER A 15 8.14 6.31 6.29
N VAL A 16 8.58 5.81 5.15
CA VAL A 16 8.24 4.45 4.68
C VAL A 16 9.48 3.58 4.74
N LEU A 17 9.27 2.31 5.09
CA LEU A 17 10.32 1.33 5.27
C LEU A 17 10.13 0.16 4.29
N GLY A 18 11.23 -0.46 3.93
CA GLY A 18 11.26 -1.77 3.30
C GLY A 18 12.46 -2.56 3.77
N PHE A 19 12.36 -3.87 3.74
CA PHE A 19 13.35 -4.80 4.25
C PHE A 19 13.48 -5.99 3.29
N GLY A 20 14.69 -6.35 2.91
CA GLY A 20 14.88 -7.54 2.08
C GLY A 20 16.32 -7.99 2.01
N LEU A 21 16.52 -9.11 1.32
CA LEU A 21 17.83 -9.68 1.10
C LEU A 21 18.44 -9.09 -0.17
N ASP A 22 19.67 -8.61 -0.09
CA ASP A 22 20.48 -8.35 -1.27
C ASP A 22 20.99 -9.71 -1.81
N PRO A 23 20.56 -10.14 -3.02
CA PRO A 23 20.91 -11.45 -3.55
C PRO A 23 22.39 -11.57 -3.92
N THR A 24 23.08 -10.46 -4.17
CA THR A 24 24.50 -10.41 -4.54
C THR A 24 25.38 -10.53 -3.31
N THR A 25 25.10 -9.76 -2.27
CA THR A 25 25.94 -9.75 -1.04
C THR A 25 25.48 -10.74 0.03
N LYS A 26 24.29 -11.35 -0.14
CA LYS A 26 23.63 -12.23 0.84
C LYS A 26 23.43 -11.56 2.21
N LYS A 27 23.30 -10.23 2.24
CA LYS A 27 23.04 -9.45 3.44
C LYS A 27 21.67 -8.82 3.40
N TYR A 28 20.99 -8.81 4.53
CA TYR A 28 19.73 -8.09 4.66
C TYR A 28 19.97 -6.59 4.66
N LYS A 29 19.06 -5.84 4.03
CA LYS A 29 19.04 -4.39 3.98
C LYS A 29 17.69 -3.87 4.45
N VAL A 30 17.71 -2.79 5.22
CA VAL A 30 16.55 -1.94 5.50
C VAL A 30 16.71 -0.68 4.67
N VAL A 31 15.69 -0.37 3.88
CA VAL A 31 15.57 0.87 3.10
C VAL A 31 14.55 1.75 3.81
N GLU A 32 14.91 3.00 4.04
CA GLU A 32 14.02 4.01 4.58
C GLU A 32 13.95 5.20 3.65
N VAL A 33 12.74 5.62 3.30
CA VAL A 33 12.50 6.92 2.68
C VAL A 33 11.87 7.82 3.72
N SER A 34 12.63 8.84 4.12
CA SER A 34 12.26 9.74 5.21
C SER A 34 11.81 11.10 4.66
N TYR A 35 10.70 11.60 5.19
CA TYR A 35 10.10 12.86 4.74
C TYR A 35 10.39 13.98 5.75
N LYS A 36 10.92 15.11 5.27
CA LYS A 36 11.09 16.33 6.07
C LYS A 36 9.79 17.14 6.06
N GLY A 37 9.51 17.79 7.19
CA GLY A 37 8.21 18.38 7.51
C GLY A 37 7.72 19.41 6.50
N VAL A 38 6.71 19.03 5.72
CA VAL A 38 5.62 19.94 5.33
C VAL A 38 4.34 19.30 5.86
N THR A 39 3.62 20.05 6.69
CA THR A 39 2.38 19.65 7.34
C THR A 39 1.39 19.08 6.33
N CYS A 40 0.81 17.94 6.72
CA CYS A 40 -0.25 17.26 6.02
C CYS A 40 -1.47 18.18 5.90
N ARG A 41 -1.64 18.85 4.76
CA ARG A 41 -3.01 19.04 4.28
C ARG A 41 -3.41 17.70 3.73
N THR A 42 -4.25 17.01 4.49
CA THR A 42 -5.14 15.97 4.00
C THR A 42 -5.55 16.29 2.57
N LEU A 43 -5.48 15.27 1.70
CA LEU A 43 -6.02 15.25 0.33
C LEU A 43 -7.14 16.29 0.17
N PRO A 44 -7.16 17.14 -0.88
CA PRO A 44 -8.22 18.11 -1.04
C PRO A 44 -9.57 17.39 -0.98
N ARG A 45 -10.25 17.56 0.15
CA ARG A 45 -11.67 17.31 0.30
C ARG A 45 -12.28 18.10 -0.85
N ARG A 46 -12.93 17.43 -1.81
CA ARG A 46 -13.68 18.07 -2.89
C ARG A 46 -14.48 19.21 -2.26
N VAL A 47 -14.02 20.44 -2.43
CA VAL A 47 -14.83 21.60 -2.09
C VAL A 47 -15.85 21.64 -3.20
N ALA A 48 -17.10 21.38 -2.84
CA ALA A 48 -18.23 21.65 -3.68
C ALA A 48 -18.11 23.10 -4.15
N ILE A 49 -17.91 23.31 -5.45
CA ILE A 49 -17.98 24.64 -6.05
C ILE A 49 -19.46 24.94 -6.24
N SER A 50 -20.11 25.35 -5.15
CA SER A 50 -21.28 26.22 -5.25
C SER A 50 -20.80 27.63 -4.89
N SER A 51 -20.66 28.46 -5.92
CA SER A 51 -20.65 29.92 -5.90
C SER A 51 -19.79 30.63 -4.86
N MET A 52 -18.64 31.17 -5.27
CA MET A 52 -18.32 32.59 -5.03
C MET A 52 -17.41 33.11 -6.15
N ARG A 53 -17.85 34.19 -6.80
CA ARG A 53 -17.09 34.99 -7.76
C ARG A 53 -15.91 35.65 -7.05
N GLY A 54 -14.70 35.32 -7.46
CA GLY A 54 -13.46 36.00 -7.11
C GLY A 54 -12.44 35.74 -8.22
N PRO A 55 -11.44 36.62 -8.42
CA PRO A 55 -10.50 36.50 -9.53
C PRO A 55 -9.65 35.21 -9.42
N PRO A 56 -9.08 34.72 -10.54
CA PRO A 56 -8.42 33.42 -10.58
C PRO A 56 -7.26 33.37 -9.59
N LEU A 57 -7.29 32.42 -8.66
CA LEU A 57 -6.17 32.10 -7.77
C LEU A 57 -5.06 31.39 -8.58
N THR A 58 -4.37 32.08 -9.47
CA THR A 58 -3.33 31.50 -10.35
C THR A 58 -1.88 31.79 -9.89
N ALA A 59 -1.65 32.20 -8.64
CA ALA A 59 -0.30 32.60 -8.19
C ALA A 59 0.11 32.17 -6.76
N ALA A 60 -0.47 31.12 -6.19
CA ALA A 60 -0.13 30.67 -4.83
C ALA A 60 0.09 29.16 -4.65
N TYR A 61 0.36 28.42 -5.71
CA TYR A 61 0.89 27.05 -5.62
C TYR A 61 2.40 27.10 -5.87
N ALA A 62 3.14 27.68 -4.94
CA ALA A 62 4.54 27.29 -4.79
C ALA A 62 4.50 25.78 -4.50
N SER A 63 4.97 24.99 -5.47
CA SER A 63 5.20 23.56 -5.32
C SER A 63 5.81 23.32 -3.94
N SER A 64 5.08 22.66 -3.05
CA SER A 64 5.69 22.19 -1.82
C SER A 64 6.66 21.09 -2.24
N SER A 65 7.91 21.46 -2.52
CA SER A 65 8.93 20.51 -2.93
C SER A 65 9.01 19.42 -1.86
N ILE A 66 8.61 18.20 -2.23
CA ILE A 66 8.73 17.04 -1.34
C ILE A 66 10.20 16.89 -1.02
N GLU A 67 10.59 17.21 0.21
CA GLU A 67 11.91 16.93 0.71
C GLU A 67 11.91 15.54 1.32
N SER A 68 12.42 14.57 0.55
CA SER A 68 12.68 13.24 1.07
C SER A 68 14.11 12.80 0.84
N GLU A 69 14.62 11.97 1.74
CA GLU A 69 15.96 11.41 1.71
C GLU A 69 15.88 9.90 1.88
N VAL A 70 16.75 9.18 1.18
CA VAL A 70 16.79 7.72 1.19
C VAL A 70 17.97 7.24 2.01
N TYR A 71 17.71 6.35 2.95
CA TYR A 71 18.70 5.74 3.82
C TYR A 71 18.68 4.23 3.69
N ILE A 72 19.86 3.63 3.80
CA ILE A 72 20.03 2.18 3.78
C ILE A 72 20.84 1.73 4.98
N LEU A 73 20.32 0.76 5.71
CA LEU A 73 21.04 0.01 6.73
C LEU A 73 21.26 -1.41 6.23
N THR A 74 22.52 -1.81 6.09
CA THR A 74 22.85 -3.23 5.93
C THR A 74 22.91 -3.87 7.31
N VAL A 75 22.16 -4.96 7.53
CA VAL A 75 22.16 -5.67 8.81
C VAL A 75 23.58 -6.14 9.15
N GLY A 76 24.00 -5.89 10.39
CA GLY A 76 25.38 -6.10 10.85
C GLY A 76 26.28 -4.87 10.69
N SER A 77 25.85 -3.83 9.96
CA SER A 77 26.49 -2.52 10.00
C SER A 77 25.90 -1.67 11.13
N PRO A 78 26.71 -0.91 11.88
CA PRO A 78 26.21 -0.02 12.93
C PRO A 78 25.64 1.30 12.40
N THR A 79 25.75 1.57 11.10
CA THR A 79 25.44 2.90 10.52
C THR A 79 24.54 2.82 9.29
N TRP A 80 23.75 3.89 9.13
CA TRP A 80 22.94 4.13 7.95
C TRP A 80 23.75 4.87 6.89
N ARG A 81 23.58 4.49 5.63
CA ARG A 81 24.11 5.22 4.46
C ARG A 81 23.00 6.05 3.84
N ASN A 82 23.27 7.32 3.59
CA ASN A 82 22.37 8.22 2.87
C ASN A 82 22.68 8.17 1.38
N LEU A 83 21.68 7.78 0.57
CA LEU A 83 21.76 7.75 -0.90
C LEU A 83 21.45 9.10 -1.55
N GLY A 84 20.90 10.04 -0.79
CA GLY A 84 20.62 11.40 -1.23
C GLY A 84 19.13 11.72 -1.27
N ARG A 85 18.83 12.82 -1.96
CA ARG A 85 17.46 13.33 -2.12
C ARG A 85 16.66 12.42 -3.03
N PHE A 86 15.38 12.28 -2.72
CA PHE A 86 14.42 11.54 -3.51
C PHE A 86 13.20 12.43 -3.77
N PRO A 87 12.78 12.64 -5.03
CA PRO A 87 11.81 13.66 -5.38
C PRO A 87 10.35 13.19 -5.27
N PHE A 88 10.10 11.95 -4.86
CA PHE A 88 8.75 11.38 -4.82
C PHE A 88 8.27 11.05 -3.40
N ARG A 89 6.95 11.13 -3.21
CA ARG A 89 6.30 10.69 -1.97
C ARG A 89 5.60 9.36 -2.21
N PHE A 90 5.97 8.37 -1.40
CA PHE A 90 5.30 7.08 -1.40
C PHE A 90 4.01 7.14 -0.60
N MET A 91 3.02 6.38 -1.08
CA MET A 91 1.85 6.05 -0.32
C MET A 91 2.26 5.20 0.88
N TRP A 92 1.67 5.47 2.05
CA TRP A 92 1.83 4.59 3.18
C TRP A 92 1.10 3.27 2.92
N GLN A 93 1.84 2.17 2.90
CA GLN A 93 1.30 0.82 2.72
C GLN A 93 1.36 0.03 4.02
N LYS A 94 0.30 -0.74 4.30
CA LYS A 94 0.23 -1.60 5.49
C LYS A 94 1.13 -2.84 5.41
N SER A 95 1.39 -3.31 4.19
CA SER A 95 2.25 -4.46 3.89
C SER A 95 3.44 -4.00 3.06
N GLN A 96 4.60 -4.58 3.33
CA GLN A 96 5.71 -4.54 2.39
C GLN A 96 5.43 -5.45 1.19
N VAL A 97 5.87 -5.04 0.01
CA VAL A 97 5.76 -5.81 -1.22
C VAL A 97 7.16 -6.04 -1.78
N LEU A 98 7.64 -7.28 -1.69
CA LEU A 98 8.93 -7.72 -2.18
C LEU A 98 8.70 -8.79 -3.27
N VAL A 99 9.15 -8.51 -4.48
CA VAL A 99 8.98 -9.39 -5.65
C VAL A 99 10.27 -9.30 -6.47
N HIS A 100 10.86 -10.44 -6.89
CA HIS A 100 12.14 -10.48 -7.60
C HIS A 100 13.24 -9.63 -6.93
N ASP A 101 13.41 -9.78 -5.61
CA ASP A 101 14.40 -9.06 -4.79
C ASP A 101 14.29 -7.52 -4.84
N LYS A 102 13.15 -7.02 -5.31
CA LYS A 102 12.85 -5.59 -5.43
C LYS A 102 11.70 -5.22 -4.50
N LEU A 103 11.87 -4.15 -3.75
CA LEU A 103 10.83 -3.57 -2.90
C LEU A 103 9.93 -2.68 -3.74
N HIS A 104 8.62 -2.69 -3.52
CA HIS A 104 7.67 -1.95 -4.36
C HIS A 104 6.78 -1.02 -3.54
N TRP A 105 6.62 0.21 -4.04
CA TRP A 105 5.70 1.20 -3.49
C TRP A 105 4.87 1.89 -4.55
N ILE A 106 3.70 2.39 -4.13
CA ILE A 106 2.90 3.33 -4.93
C ILE A 106 3.40 4.74 -4.65
N TYR A 107 3.55 5.57 -5.68
CA TYR A 107 3.77 7.01 -5.51
C TYR A 107 2.86 7.83 -6.42
N TYR A 108 2.75 9.10 -6.07
CA TYR A 108 1.98 10.10 -6.81
C TYR A 108 2.94 11.17 -7.32
N PRO A 109 3.05 11.36 -8.64
CA PRO A 109 3.67 12.54 -9.20
C PRO A 109 2.91 13.79 -8.73
N ASP A 110 3.62 14.86 -8.38
CA ASP A 110 3.03 16.12 -7.92
C ASP A 110 2.52 16.97 -9.11
N THR A 111 1.75 16.34 -10.00
CA THR A 111 1.21 16.96 -11.22
C THR A 111 -0.32 16.87 -11.22
N ILE A 112 -0.96 17.93 -11.72
CA ILE A 112 -2.43 18.01 -11.85
C ILE A 112 -2.84 16.91 -12.85
N ASN A 113 -3.63 15.93 -12.39
CA ASN A 113 -4.06 14.72 -13.12
C ASN A 113 -3.07 13.55 -13.16
N ALA A 114 -2.08 13.51 -12.27
CA ALA A 114 -1.18 12.37 -12.16
C ALA A 114 -1.93 11.06 -11.84
N THR A 115 -1.67 10.01 -12.60
CA THR A 115 -2.06 8.64 -12.26
C THR A 115 -1.09 8.04 -11.26
N ASP A 116 -1.58 7.12 -10.44
CA ASP A 116 -0.76 6.36 -9.51
C ASP A 116 0.28 5.54 -10.28
N LEU A 117 1.55 5.65 -9.87
CA LEU A 117 2.68 4.92 -10.46
C LEU A 117 3.25 3.93 -9.45
N ILE A 118 3.97 2.92 -9.96
CA ILE A 118 4.62 1.90 -9.14
C ILE A 118 6.13 2.11 -9.26
N MET A 119 6.79 2.25 -8.12
CA MET A 119 8.24 2.30 -8.06
C MET A 119 8.78 1.07 -7.37
N SER A 120 9.80 0.48 -7.97
CA SER A 120 10.63 -0.55 -7.36
C SER A 120 11.93 0.04 -6.82
N PHE A 121 12.51 -0.61 -5.81
CA PHE A 121 13.88 -0.41 -5.36
C PHE A 121 14.62 -1.73 -5.42
N ASP A 122 15.67 -1.78 -6.23
CA ASP A 122 16.55 -2.93 -6.38
C ASP A 122 17.54 -3.02 -5.23
N LEU A 123 17.47 -4.10 -4.45
CA LEU A 123 18.32 -4.28 -3.27
C LEU A 123 19.78 -4.58 -3.62
N ALA A 124 20.06 -5.15 -4.80
CA ALA A 124 21.41 -5.42 -5.28
C ALA A 124 22.06 -4.15 -5.82
N ASN A 125 21.35 -3.45 -6.71
CA ASN A 125 21.87 -2.28 -7.42
C ASN A 125 21.67 -0.96 -6.67
N GLU A 126 20.84 -0.97 -5.62
CA GLU A 126 20.46 0.20 -4.81
C GLU A 126 19.85 1.34 -5.63
N GLN A 127 19.03 0.99 -6.62
CA GLN A 127 18.42 1.93 -7.56
C GLN A 127 16.90 1.86 -7.54
N PHE A 128 16.28 3.02 -7.70
CA PHE A 128 14.84 3.11 -7.94
C PHE A 128 14.54 2.97 -9.43
N ILE A 129 13.58 2.11 -9.77
CA ILE A 129 13.16 1.86 -11.15
C ILE A 129 11.64 1.88 -11.18
N GLU A 130 11.06 2.69 -12.06
CA GLU A 130 9.61 2.69 -12.30
C GLU A 130 9.20 1.38 -12.98
N VAL A 131 8.13 0.76 -12.49
CA VAL A 131 7.60 -0.50 -13.02
C VAL A 131 6.31 -0.20 -13.78
N PRO A 132 6.05 -0.87 -14.93
CA PRO A 132 4.82 -0.68 -15.66
C PRO A 132 3.58 -0.91 -14.80
N ARG A 133 2.61 0.00 -14.94
CA ARG A 133 1.27 -0.12 -14.35
C ARG A 133 0.30 -0.84 -15.33
N PRO A 134 -0.82 -1.41 -14.87
CA PRO A 134 -1.86 -1.91 -15.74
C PRO A 134 -2.57 -0.76 -16.48
N ASP A 135 -3.01 -1.02 -17.71
CA ASP A 135 -3.77 -0.05 -18.51
C ASP A 135 -5.21 0.05 -18.00
N PHE A 136 -5.53 1.17 -17.36
CA PHE A 136 -6.88 1.50 -16.92
C PHE A 136 -7.67 2.12 -18.07
N ILE A 137 -8.66 1.42 -18.62
CA ILE A 137 -9.62 2.02 -19.58
C ILE A 137 -10.54 3.06 -18.89
N SER A 138 -10.56 3.14 -17.56
CA SER A 138 -11.21 4.23 -16.82
C SER A 138 -10.22 5.02 -15.97
N SER A 139 -10.09 6.32 -16.26
CA SER A 139 -9.20 7.26 -15.57
C SER A 139 -9.61 7.60 -14.12
N ASP A 140 -10.59 6.88 -13.55
CA ASP A 140 -11.21 7.18 -12.26
C ASP A 140 -10.75 6.27 -11.11
N ARG A 141 -10.10 5.14 -11.42
CA ARG A 141 -9.64 4.18 -10.41
C ARG A 141 -8.20 4.44 -10.00
N ARG A 142 -8.01 4.61 -8.69
CA ARG A 142 -6.70 4.72 -8.04
C ARG A 142 -6.30 3.42 -7.37
N PHE A 143 -5.00 3.15 -7.32
CA PHE A 143 -4.46 2.08 -6.50
C PHE A 143 -4.72 2.39 -5.03
N ARG A 144 -5.04 1.33 -4.29
CA ARG A 144 -5.14 1.37 -2.83
C ARG A 144 -3.94 0.75 -2.15
N GLU A 145 -3.45 -0.31 -2.74
CA GLU A 145 -2.37 -1.11 -2.18
C GLU A 145 -1.74 -1.95 -3.28
N LEU A 146 -0.48 -2.28 -3.07
CA LEU A 146 0.17 -3.39 -3.74
C LEU A 146 0.19 -4.57 -2.77
N VAL A 147 0.09 -5.77 -3.32
CA VAL A 147 0.18 -7.04 -2.59
C VAL A 147 0.95 -8.06 -3.43
N VAL A 148 1.44 -9.12 -2.78
CA VAL A 148 2.05 -10.25 -3.47
C VAL A 148 1.04 -11.39 -3.50
N LEU A 149 0.62 -11.81 -4.70
CA LEU A 149 -0.27 -12.96 -4.88
C LEU A 149 0.46 -14.01 -5.72
N ARG A 150 0.65 -15.20 -5.13
CA ARG A 150 1.37 -16.33 -5.74
C ARG A 150 2.76 -15.92 -6.29
N GLY A 151 3.48 -15.07 -5.58
CA GLY A 151 4.79 -14.57 -6.00
C GLY A 151 4.77 -13.45 -7.04
N CYS A 152 3.61 -13.12 -7.61
CA CYS A 152 3.46 -12.03 -8.57
C CYS A 152 3.20 -10.69 -7.87
N LEU A 153 3.72 -9.61 -8.45
CA LEU A 153 3.30 -8.26 -8.09
C LEU A 153 1.83 -8.06 -8.47
N SER A 154 1.02 -7.58 -7.54
CA SER A 154 -0.40 -7.38 -7.75
C SER A 154 -0.84 -6.02 -7.23
N ALA A 155 -1.72 -5.36 -7.98
CA ALA A 155 -2.25 -4.04 -7.65
C ALA A 155 -3.75 -4.13 -7.36
N VAL A 156 -4.16 -3.55 -6.23
CA VAL A 156 -5.55 -3.52 -5.82
C VAL A 156 -6.10 -2.13 -6.05
N SER A 157 -7.14 -2.03 -6.86
CA SER A 157 -7.91 -0.82 -7.07
C SER A 157 -9.32 -1.00 -6.50
N SER A 158 -9.97 0.11 -6.16
CA SER A 158 -11.35 0.09 -5.70
C SER A 158 -12.15 1.21 -6.31
N ASP A 159 -13.44 1.00 -6.45
CA ASP A 159 -14.38 2.04 -6.85
C ASP A 159 -15.71 1.88 -6.11
N ASN A 160 -16.81 2.34 -6.72
CA ASN A 160 -18.12 2.19 -6.12
C ASN A 160 -18.69 0.77 -6.12
N GLU A 161 -18.18 -0.11 -6.98
CA GLU A 161 -18.72 -1.44 -7.24
C GLU A 161 -17.97 -2.54 -6.48
N GLY A 162 -16.71 -2.29 -6.12
CA GLY A 162 -15.94 -3.23 -5.33
C GLY A 162 -14.44 -3.03 -5.40
N LEU A 163 -13.71 -4.14 -5.33
CA LEU A 163 -12.27 -4.23 -5.52
C LEU A 163 -11.98 -4.95 -6.82
N GLU A 164 -10.98 -4.45 -7.55
CA GLU A 164 -10.32 -5.19 -8.61
C GLU A 164 -8.90 -5.48 -8.20
N ILE A 165 -8.45 -6.69 -8.52
CA ILE A 165 -7.07 -7.11 -8.30
C ILE A 165 -6.47 -7.45 -9.66
N TRP A 166 -5.45 -6.69 -10.03
CA TRP A 166 -4.65 -6.89 -11.22
C TRP A 166 -3.37 -7.62 -10.83
N VAL A 167 -2.96 -8.61 -11.61
CA VAL A 167 -1.78 -9.44 -11.36
C VAL A 167 -0.84 -9.35 -12.55
N MET A 168 0.42 -8.97 -12.31
CA MET A 168 1.49 -8.94 -13.31
C MET A 168 2.04 -10.36 -13.46
N LYS A 169 1.68 -11.06 -14.54
CA LYS A 169 2.08 -12.46 -14.75
C LYS A 169 3.55 -12.61 -15.07
N GLU A 170 4.11 -11.65 -15.79
CA GLU A 170 5.52 -11.58 -16.13
C GLU A 170 6.08 -10.28 -15.58
N TYR A 171 7.08 -10.38 -14.72
CA TYR A 171 7.59 -9.21 -14.01
C TYR A 171 8.18 -8.19 -14.97
N ASP A 172 7.84 -6.92 -14.77
CA ASP A 172 8.26 -5.77 -15.59
C ASP A 172 7.72 -5.77 -17.03
N VAL A 173 6.74 -6.62 -17.35
CA VAL A 173 6.07 -6.66 -18.66
C VAL A 173 4.67 -6.05 -18.53
N ARG A 174 4.45 -4.92 -19.20
CA ARG A 174 3.17 -4.15 -19.13
C ARG A 174 1.98 -4.98 -19.57
N GLU A 175 2.11 -5.70 -20.67
CA GLU A 175 1.05 -6.47 -21.31
C GLU A 175 0.66 -7.70 -20.48
N SER A 176 1.49 -8.08 -19.50
CA SER A 176 1.26 -9.23 -18.62
C SER A 176 0.30 -8.95 -17.47
N TRP A 177 -0.09 -7.68 -17.27
CA TRP A 177 -1.08 -7.31 -16.28
C TRP A 177 -2.46 -7.83 -16.70
N ILE A 178 -3.02 -8.74 -15.90
CA ILE A 178 -4.39 -9.21 -16.09
C ILE A 178 -5.25 -8.86 -14.90
N LYS A 179 -6.50 -8.47 -15.15
CA LYS A 179 -7.51 -8.39 -14.10
C LYS A 179 -7.94 -9.80 -13.74
N GLU A 180 -7.50 -10.28 -12.59
CA GLU A 180 -7.74 -11.66 -12.20
C GLU A 180 -8.92 -11.80 -11.24
N PHE A 181 -9.16 -10.79 -10.39
CA PHE A 181 -10.26 -10.83 -9.43
C PHE A 181 -11.08 -9.55 -9.49
N SER A 182 -12.41 -9.74 -9.42
CA SER A 182 -13.40 -8.68 -9.24
C SER A 182 -14.24 -9.05 -8.03
N ILE A 183 -13.99 -8.40 -6.90
CA ILE A 183 -14.60 -8.69 -5.61
C ILE A 183 -15.66 -7.63 -5.33
N GLY A 184 -16.93 -8.05 -5.28
CA GLY A 184 -18.05 -7.16 -4.99
C GLY A 184 -18.03 -6.61 -3.56
N THR A 185 -18.93 -5.67 -3.28
CA THR A 185 -19.10 -5.14 -1.93
C THR A 185 -19.66 -6.18 -0.97
N TYR A 186 -19.05 -6.31 0.21
CA TYR A 186 -19.51 -7.17 1.30
C TYR A 186 -19.34 -6.48 2.64
N VAL A 187 -20.28 -6.69 3.57
CA VAL A 187 -20.21 -6.19 4.94
C VAL A 187 -20.21 -7.39 5.89
N PRO A 188 -19.04 -7.69 6.54
CA PRO A 188 -18.94 -8.76 7.54
C PRO A 188 -19.97 -8.60 8.64
N ARG A 189 -20.47 -9.71 9.18
CA ARG A 189 -21.52 -9.70 10.22
C ARG A 189 -21.15 -8.84 11.44
N ILE A 190 -19.89 -8.91 11.89
CA ILE A 190 -19.39 -8.12 13.03
C ILE A 190 -19.39 -6.59 12.79
N LEU A 191 -19.53 -6.16 11.54
CA LEU A 191 -19.60 -4.74 11.15
C LEU A 191 -21.02 -4.28 10.81
N GLN A 192 -22.00 -5.19 10.81
CA GLN A 192 -23.39 -4.80 10.61
C GLN A 192 -23.88 -4.01 11.84
N PRO A 193 -24.64 -2.93 11.66
CA PRO A 193 -25.29 -2.26 12.78
C PRO A 193 -26.21 -3.27 13.46
N ASN A 194 -26.03 -3.49 14.77
CA ASN A 194 -27.04 -4.23 15.53
C ASN A 194 -28.36 -3.42 15.46
N ASP A 195 -29.48 -4.07 15.15
CA ASP A 195 -30.82 -3.47 15.08
C ASP A 195 -31.34 -3.04 16.47
N GLN A 196 -30.68 -2.08 17.10
CA GLN A 196 -31.22 -1.28 18.19
C GLN A 196 -30.97 0.20 17.89
N CYS A 197 -31.98 0.80 17.28
CA CYS A 197 -32.37 2.20 17.35
C CYS A 197 -31.24 3.24 17.56
N GLU A 198 -30.68 3.75 16.47
CA GLU A 198 -30.33 5.17 16.40
C GLU A 198 -30.96 5.78 15.15
N SER A 199 -32.20 6.22 15.31
CA SER A 199 -32.80 7.24 14.46
C SER A 199 -31.95 8.52 14.58
N SER A 200 -31.04 8.72 13.64
CA SER A 200 -30.68 10.07 13.23
C SER A 200 -30.60 10.10 11.72
N ASN A 201 -31.48 10.93 11.13
CA ASN A 201 -31.38 11.37 9.75
C ASN A 201 -29.98 11.95 9.54
N ASN A 202 -29.11 11.13 8.99
CA ASN A 202 -27.94 11.58 8.29
C ASN A 202 -27.79 10.63 7.12
N SER A 203 -27.67 11.21 5.93
CA SER A 203 -27.10 10.63 4.73
C SER A 203 -25.63 10.19 4.94
N ARG A 204 -25.29 9.58 6.09
CA ARG A 204 -23.96 9.09 6.48
C ARG A 204 -23.81 7.57 6.36
N PHE A 205 -24.88 6.87 5.97
CA PHE A 205 -24.80 5.45 5.57
C PHE A 205 -24.16 5.25 4.19
N TYR A 206 -23.69 6.31 3.53
CA TYR A 206 -22.58 6.20 2.58
C TYR A 206 -21.30 5.83 3.35
N LEU A 207 -21.18 4.54 3.68
CA LEU A 207 -19.99 3.92 4.25
C LEU A 207 -18.76 4.51 3.53
N PRO A 208 -17.80 5.12 4.25
CA PRO A 208 -16.53 5.40 3.64
C PRO A 208 -15.94 4.04 3.29
N LYS A 209 -15.91 3.75 1.99
CA LYS A 209 -15.42 2.53 1.32
C LYS A 209 -14.00 2.07 1.70
N ARG A 210 -13.38 2.48 2.81
CA ARG A 210 -11.94 2.74 2.89
C ARG A 210 -11.08 1.95 3.86
N SER A 211 -11.40 0.70 4.20
CA SER A 211 -10.33 -0.20 4.66
C SER A 211 -10.68 -1.66 4.51
N ILE A 212 -10.84 -2.09 3.26
CA ILE A 212 -10.57 -3.49 2.91
C ILE A 212 -9.10 -3.55 2.51
N ARG A 213 -8.37 -4.48 3.10
CA ARG A 213 -6.99 -4.81 2.75
C ARG A 213 -6.95 -6.26 2.30
N VAL A 214 -6.42 -6.51 1.12
CA VAL A 214 -6.10 -7.84 0.62
C VAL A 214 -4.85 -8.32 1.34
N LEU A 215 -4.94 -9.48 1.96
CA LEU A 215 -3.86 -10.04 2.77
C LEU A 215 -3.01 -11.01 1.96
N CYS A 216 -3.63 -12.06 1.43
CA CYS A 216 -2.98 -13.06 0.59
C CYS A 216 -4.03 -13.93 -0.13
N GLN A 217 -3.55 -14.75 -1.06
CA GLN A 217 -4.32 -15.88 -1.59
C GLN A 217 -3.94 -17.15 -0.81
N LEU A 218 -4.97 -17.90 -0.42
CA LEU A 218 -4.85 -19.20 0.25
C LEU A 218 -4.60 -20.30 -0.79
N ARG A 219 -4.09 -21.46 -0.32
CA ARG A 219 -3.90 -22.64 -1.19
C ARG A 219 -5.19 -23.15 -1.83
N SER A 220 -6.33 -22.92 -1.18
CA SER A 220 -7.66 -23.21 -1.73
C SER A 220 -8.07 -22.32 -2.90
N GLY A 221 -7.29 -21.27 -3.21
CA GLY A 221 -7.64 -20.25 -4.19
C GLY A 221 -8.41 -19.06 -3.61
N GLY A 222 -8.94 -19.19 -2.39
CA GLY A 222 -9.65 -18.10 -1.70
C GLY A 222 -8.76 -16.91 -1.37
N ILE A 223 -9.33 -15.70 -1.40
CA ILE A 223 -8.64 -14.45 -1.08
C ILE A 223 -8.97 -14.04 0.34
N LEU A 224 -7.94 -13.87 1.17
CA LEU A 224 -8.10 -13.41 2.54
C LEU A 224 -8.14 -11.88 2.60
N LEU A 225 -9.18 -11.34 3.22
CA LEU A 225 -9.47 -9.91 3.30
C LEU A 225 -9.56 -9.46 4.76
N GLU A 226 -8.92 -8.35 5.09
CA GLU A 226 -9.05 -7.65 6.38
C GLU A 226 -10.00 -6.46 6.21
N TYR A 227 -11.04 -6.41 7.04
CA TYR A 227 -11.99 -5.29 7.11
C TYR A 227 -11.78 -4.48 8.39
N ARG A 228 -11.46 -3.19 8.23
CA ARG A 228 -11.38 -2.20 9.31
C ARG A 228 -10.51 -2.60 10.52
N ASN A 229 -9.52 -3.49 10.34
CA ASN A 229 -8.72 -4.06 11.42
C ASN A 229 -9.58 -4.81 12.48
N LYS A 230 -10.75 -5.31 12.08
CA LYS A 230 -11.76 -5.93 12.98
C LYS A 230 -12.24 -7.30 12.53
N ALA A 231 -12.35 -7.50 11.21
CA ALA A 231 -12.90 -8.73 10.66
C ALA A 231 -11.96 -9.31 9.62
N LEU A 232 -11.94 -10.64 9.59
CA LEU A 232 -11.31 -11.43 8.54
C LEU A 232 -12.39 -12.10 7.72
N VAL A 233 -12.24 -12.07 6.40
CA VAL A 233 -13.17 -12.70 5.48
C VAL A 233 -12.38 -13.44 4.42
N ILE A 234 -12.80 -14.65 4.09
CA ILE A 234 -12.33 -15.37 2.91
C ILE A 234 -13.34 -15.14 1.79
N TYR A 235 -12.88 -14.60 0.67
CA TYR A 235 -13.64 -14.53 -0.56
C TYR A 235 -13.27 -15.72 -1.45
N ASP A 236 -14.24 -16.52 -1.84
CA ASP A 236 -14.08 -17.57 -2.85
C ASP A 236 -14.33 -16.96 -4.25
N PRO A 237 -13.30 -16.86 -5.11
CA PRO A 237 -13.46 -16.28 -6.44
C PRO A 237 -14.23 -17.17 -7.42
N HIS A 238 -14.33 -18.48 -7.17
CA HIS A 238 -15.03 -19.43 -8.05
C HIS A 238 -16.54 -19.31 -7.85
N CYS A 239 -16.99 -19.37 -6.60
CA CYS A 239 -18.41 -19.27 -6.25
C CYS A 239 -18.88 -17.84 -6.00
N ARG A 240 -17.95 -16.89 -5.87
CA ARG A 240 -18.19 -15.48 -5.49
C ARG A 240 -18.86 -15.32 -4.12
N ILE A 241 -18.51 -16.20 -3.19
CA ILE A 241 -19.08 -16.24 -1.83
C ILE A 241 -18.08 -15.68 -0.82
N PHE A 242 -18.61 -15.01 0.22
CA PHE A 242 -17.83 -14.52 1.35
C PHE A 242 -18.07 -15.40 2.57
N HIS A 243 -16.99 -15.77 3.24
CA HIS A 243 -17.00 -16.52 4.49
C HIS A 243 -16.35 -15.70 5.59
N ASP A 244 -17.16 -15.27 6.57
CA ASP A 244 -16.65 -14.60 7.77
C ASP A 244 -15.80 -15.57 8.59
N LEU A 245 -14.56 -15.19 8.87
CA LEU A 245 -13.72 -15.91 9.82
C LEU A 245 -14.00 -15.38 11.23
N GLN A 246 -14.62 -16.21 12.05
CA GLN A 246 -14.76 -15.93 13.47
C GLN A 246 -13.43 -16.18 14.18
N VAL A 247 -12.69 -15.11 14.44
CA VAL A 247 -11.50 -15.15 15.29
C VAL A 247 -11.96 -14.97 16.73
N THR A 248 -12.54 -16.01 17.33
CA THR A 248 -12.91 -16.01 18.75
C THR A 248 -11.82 -16.71 19.56
N PHE A 249 -10.81 -15.95 19.98
CA PHE A 249 -9.92 -16.36 21.05
C PHE A 249 -10.28 -15.56 22.30
N ALA A 250 -10.38 -16.22 23.46
CA ALA A 250 -10.64 -15.54 24.72
C ALA A 250 -9.56 -14.45 24.94
N GLY A 251 -9.99 -13.19 25.10
CA GLY A 251 -9.11 -12.05 25.40
C GLY A 251 -8.60 -11.23 24.20
N ILE A 252 -8.94 -11.56 22.95
CA ILE A 252 -8.60 -10.68 21.80
C ILE A 252 -9.52 -9.45 21.78
N SER A 253 -8.90 -8.27 21.65
CA SER A 253 -9.60 -7.00 21.43
C SER A 253 -10.39 -7.03 20.11
N THR A 254 -11.48 -6.25 20.04
CA THR A 254 -12.26 -6.06 18.82
C THR A 254 -11.47 -5.41 17.67
N TYR A 255 -10.25 -4.92 17.94
CA TYR A 255 -9.31 -4.41 16.95
C TYR A 255 -7.98 -5.16 17.03
N PHE A 256 -7.47 -5.57 15.88
CA PHE A 256 -6.20 -6.27 15.77
C PHE A 256 -5.39 -5.77 14.57
N ARG A 257 -4.07 -5.96 14.62
CA ARG A 257 -3.18 -5.73 13.47
C ARG A 257 -2.82 -7.07 12.87
N ILE A 258 -3.08 -7.25 11.57
CA ILE A 258 -2.64 -8.45 10.86
C ILE A 258 -1.31 -8.22 10.16
N VAL A 259 -0.40 -9.15 10.38
CA VAL A 259 0.85 -9.29 9.63
C VAL A 259 0.79 -10.63 8.91
N VAL A 260 0.82 -10.59 7.58
CA VAL A 260 0.90 -11.80 6.76
C VAL A 260 2.37 -12.17 6.64
N HIS A 261 2.69 -13.41 7.00
CA HIS A 261 4.02 -13.97 6.80
C HIS A 261 3.91 -15.16 5.85
N VAL A 262 4.48 -15.03 4.66
CA VAL A 262 4.73 -16.18 3.78
C VAL A 262 6.11 -16.68 4.15
N ALA A 263 6.18 -17.88 4.72
CA ALA A 263 7.45 -18.47 5.12
C ALA A 263 8.35 -18.68 3.89
N SER A 264 9.32 -17.80 3.70
CA SER A 264 10.52 -18.04 2.90
C SER A 264 11.56 -18.72 3.81
N LEU A 265 11.20 -19.85 4.41
CA LEU A 265 12.19 -20.67 5.09
C LEU A 265 12.94 -21.44 4.01
N ASN A 266 14.02 -20.82 3.51
CA ASN A 266 15.18 -21.63 3.16
C ASN A 266 15.52 -22.39 4.43
N TRP A 267 15.27 -23.69 4.43
CA TRP A 267 15.73 -24.55 5.50
C TRP A 267 17.23 -24.30 5.60
N ILE A 268 17.69 -23.81 6.75
CA ILE A 268 19.09 -24.00 7.09
C ILE A 268 19.20 -25.51 7.22
N GLU A 269 19.73 -26.18 6.20
CA GLU A 269 20.21 -27.55 6.37
C GLU A 269 21.29 -27.46 7.46
N THR A 270 20.90 -27.77 8.69
CA THR A 270 21.84 -28.11 9.73
C THR A 270 22.43 -29.46 9.32
N THR A 271 23.65 -29.38 8.82
CA THR A 271 24.59 -30.48 8.55
C THR A 271 24.56 -31.56 9.63
#